data_AF-A0A919EUC8-F1
#
_entry.id   AF-A0A919EUC8-F1
#
_cell.length_a   1.000
_cell.length_b   1.000
_cell.length_c   1.000
_cell.angle_alpha   90.00
_cell.angle_beta   90.00
_cell.angle_gamma   90.00
#
_symmetry.space_group_name_H-M   'P 1'
#
loop_
_entity.id
_entity.type
_entity.pdbx_description
1 polymer ?
#
loop_
_entity_poly.entity_id
_entity_poly.type
_entity_poly.pdbx_seq_one_letter_code
_entity_poly.pdbx_strand_id
1 'polypeptide(L)'
;MRTTVQDAPGSLAALCTALAGHGVDILSLQTHPLADGTVDDFLLRAPGALPAAEITRAVALAGGTATWIERADAHDLVDVPTRVLGLAARTALDAAELPLALRQLLGRCTIRSLPGRPAGGGRGPQPVPVEGVLEDTVMRLPAPEGGVLTVERPYLPFTPTEFARARALVELDSRLGPRIPDGEDVLTLPAGDDITVRRVDTGDLVAARAMHDRCSPHTLGLRYHGPVGDADRYLNHLLSPRFGRTLAAQTASGRIVGLGHLLWDGDETEVALLVEDEWQQRGIGGELLGRLVAMAAEAGCASVYAVTKASNTGMVAAMRGLGLPLDYQVEEGTLVITARLDAAPVASAPGPRPPRLG
;
A
#
# COMPACT_ATOMS: atom_id res chain seq x y z
N MET A 1 4.58 1.02 21.57
CA MET A 1 5.30 -0.05 22.28
C MET A 1 4.34 -1.17 22.53
N ARG A 2 4.71 -2.40 22.20
CA ARG A 2 3.96 -3.61 22.53
C ARG A 2 4.77 -4.43 23.53
N THR A 3 4.14 -5.05 24.52
CA THR A 3 4.82 -5.99 25.42
C THR A 3 3.84 -7.04 25.93
N THR A 4 4.33 -8.27 26.12
CA THR A 4 3.55 -9.34 26.74
C THR A 4 3.78 -9.36 28.24
N VAL A 5 2.71 -9.46 29.01
CA VAL A 5 2.74 -9.62 30.47
C VAL A 5 1.90 -10.80 30.90
N GLN A 6 2.15 -11.28 32.12
CA GLN A 6 1.28 -12.27 32.75
C GLN A 6 -0.10 -11.67 33.02
N ASP A 7 -1.14 -12.43 32.71
CA ASP A 7 -2.52 -12.07 33.05
C ASP A 7 -2.76 -12.31 34.55
N ALA A 8 -2.29 -11.36 35.35
CA ALA A 8 -2.40 -11.37 36.80
C ALA A 8 -2.63 -9.94 37.33
N PRO A 9 -3.41 -9.78 38.41
CA PRO A 9 -3.59 -8.48 39.05
C PRO A 9 -2.24 -7.84 39.42
N GLY A 10 -2.05 -6.59 39.00
CA GLY A 10 -0.84 -5.81 39.30
C GLY A 10 0.25 -5.85 38.23
N SER A 11 0.20 -6.77 37.26
CA SER A 11 1.20 -6.83 36.16
C SER A 11 1.27 -5.52 35.38
N LEU A 12 0.12 -5.01 34.93
CA LEU A 12 0.04 -3.72 34.23
C LEU A 12 0.46 -2.54 35.14
N ALA A 13 0.13 -2.60 36.44
CA ALA A 13 0.52 -1.54 37.38
C ALA A 13 2.04 -1.46 37.56
N ALA A 14 2.73 -2.61 37.56
CA ALA A 14 4.19 -2.67 37.60
C ALA A 14 4.81 -2.02 36.35
N LEU A 15 4.26 -2.30 35.17
CA LEU A 15 4.69 -1.65 33.92
C LEU A 15 4.49 -0.13 33.97
N CYS A 16 3.30 0.33 34.32
CA CYS A 16 2.99 1.76 34.41
C CYS A 16 3.91 2.48 35.41
N THR A 17 4.22 1.83 36.54
CA THR A 17 5.14 2.37 37.55
C THR A 17 6.56 2.49 37.00
N ALA A 18 7.04 1.47 36.28
CA ALA A 18 8.36 1.50 35.66
C ALA A 18 8.47 2.61 34.61
N LEU A 19 7.48 2.75 33.73
CA LEU A 19 7.43 3.82 32.73
C LEU A 19 7.41 5.21 33.37
N ALA A 20 6.60 5.40 34.42
CA ALA A 20 6.53 6.65 35.17
C ALA A 20 7.88 7.02 35.81
N GLY A 21 8.64 6.03 36.30
CA GLY A 21 9.99 6.23 36.85
C GLY A 21 10.99 6.84 35.86
N HIS A 22 10.76 6.69 34.56
CA HIS A 22 11.56 7.29 33.48
C HIS A 22 10.92 8.55 32.87
N GLY A 23 9.84 9.07 33.48
CA GLY A 23 9.11 10.23 32.96
C GLY A 23 8.42 9.96 31.62
N VAL A 24 8.05 8.70 31.35
CA VAL A 24 7.31 8.32 30.15
C VAL A 24 5.81 8.46 30.41
N ASP A 25 5.13 9.22 29.56
CA ASP A 25 3.68 9.41 29.60
C ASP A 25 2.97 8.41 28.69
N ILE A 26 1.82 7.90 29.13
CA ILE A 26 1.02 6.90 28.42
C ILE A 26 -0.18 7.62 27.81
N LEU A 27 -0.17 7.79 26.49
CA LEU A 27 -1.22 8.49 25.75
C LEU A 27 -2.41 7.58 25.47
N SER A 28 -2.17 6.29 25.24
CA SER A 28 -3.21 5.27 25.08
C SER A 28 -2.68 3.88 25.44
N LEU A 29 -3.60 2.99 25.82
CA LEU A 29 -3.35 1.59 26.12
C LEU A 29 -4.45 0.74 25.51
N GLN A 30 -4.06 -0.33 24.82
CA GLN A 30 -4.94 -1.41 24.42
C GLN A 30 -4.41 -2.73 24.95
N THR A 31 -5.31 -3.55 25.47
CA THR A 31 -4.97 -4.82 26.10
C THR A 31 -5.59 -5.95 25.29
N HIS A 32 -4.76 -6.91 24.89
CA HIS A 32 -5.12 -8.04 24.03
C HIS A 32 -4.93 -9.34 24.79
N PRO A 33 -6.02 -9.98 25.24
CA PRO A 33 -5.94 -11.26 25.94
C PRO A 33 -5.37 -12.35 25.02
N LEU A 34 -4.44 -13.15 25.54
CA LEU A 34 -3.91 -14.36 24.92
C LEU A 34 -4.22 -15.59 25.79
N ALA A 35 -3.94 -16.79 25.28
CA ALA A 35 -4.05 -18.01 26.08
C ALA A 35 -3.07 -18.02 27.27
N ASP A 36 -1.84 -17.55 27.05
CA ASP A 36 -0.75 -17.56 28.03
C ASP A 36 -0.30 -16.13 28.40
N GLY A 37 -1.25 -15.29 28.82
CA GLY A 37 -0.99 -13.92 29.28
C GLY A 37 -1.72 -12.87 28.46
N THR A 38 -1.15 -11.68 28.37
CA THR A 38 -1.79 -10.53 27.75
C THR A 38 -0.77 -9.67 27.02
N VAL A 39 -1.12 -9.23 25.82
CA VAL A 39 -0.32 -8.27 25.04
C VAL A 39 -0.87 -6.88 25.27
N ASP A 40 -0.05 -6.01 25.84
CA ASP A 40 -0.38 -4.60 26.05
C ASP A 40 0.30 -3.73 24.99
N ASP A 41 -0.52 -2.94 24.29
CA ASP A 41 -0.13 -1.96 23.28
C ASP A 41 -0.26 -0.55 23.84
N PHE A 42 0.88 0.11 23.99
CA PHE A 42 1.01 1.46 24.51
C PHE A 42 1.40 2.45 23.42
N LEU A 43 0.70 3.58 23.38
CA LEU A 43 1.22 4.80 22.77
C LEU A 43 1.91 5.64 23.84
N LEU A 44 3.20 5.87 23.68
CA LEU A 44 4.04 6.49 24.69
C LEU A 44 4.58 7.83 24.22
N ARG A 45 4.65 8.79 25.13
CA ARG A 45 5.44 10.02 24.99
C ARG A 45 6.62 9.94 25.95
N ALA A 46 7.80 9.67 25.39
CA ALA A 46 9.04 9.58 26.14
C ALA A 46 9.88 10.88 26.01
N PRO A 47 10.70 11.23 27.01
CA PRO A 47 11.68 12.32 26.89
C PRO A 47 12.63 12.09 25.71
N GLY A 48 12.98 13.15 24.96
CA GLY A 48 13.78 13.02 23.73
C GLY A 48 15.19 12.42 23.91
N ALA A 49 15.75 12.52 25.11
CA ALA A 49 17.05 11.94 25.47
C ALA A 49 16.98 10.47 25.92
N LEU A 50 15.79 9.93 26.19
CA LEU A 50 15.62 8.57 26.70
C LEU A 50 15.72 7.56 25.54
N PRO A 51 16.74 6.67 25.52
CA PRO A 51 16.86 5.68 24.47
C PRO A 51 15.82 4.57 24.63
N ALA A 52 15.31 4.05 23.51
CA ALA A 52 14.33 2.95 23.51
C ALA A 52 14.82 1.72 24.29
N ALA A 53 16.12 1.42 24.26
CA ALA A 53 16.71 0.31 25.01
C ALA A 53 16.56 0.44 26.53
N GLU A 54 16.49 1.67 27.07
CA GLU A 54 16.25 1.90 28.50
C GLU A 54 14.79 1.63 28.86
N ILE A 55 13.85 2.04 28.01
CA ILE A 55 12.42 1.69 28.15
C ILE A 55 12.25 0.17 28.12
N THR A 56 12.84 -0.51 27.14
CA THR A 56 12.80 -1.98 27.04
C THR A 56 13.34 -2.65 28.30
N ARG A 57 14.45 -2.15 28.86
CA ARG A 57 15.02 -2.69 30.10
C ARG A 57 14.09 -2.47 31.30
N ALA A 58 13.51 -1.28 31.44
CA ALA A 58 12.57 -0.98 32.52
C ALA A 58 11.32 -1.87 32.46
N VAL A 59 10.76 -2.06 31.27
CA VAL A 59 9.62 -2.95 31.02
C VAL A 59 9.97 -4.40 31.33
N ALA A 60 11.16 -4.87 30.92
CA ALA A 60 11.61 -6.23 31.22
C ALA A 60 11.75 -6.49 32.73
N LEU A 61 12.33 -5.53 33.47
CA LEU A 61 12.44 -5.61 34.94
C LEU A 61 11.07 -5.60 35.64
N ALA A 62 10.07 -4.98 35.02
CA ALA A 62 8.69 -4.95 35.50
C ALA A 62 7.85 -6.17 35.04
N GLY A 63 8.48 -7.19 34.43
CA GLY A 63 7.82 -8.44 34.04
C GLY A 63 7.32 -8.49 32.61
N GLY A 64 7.60 -7.46 31.79
CA GLY A 64 7.32 -7.46 30.37
C GLY A 64 8.26 -8.39 29.59
N THR A 65 7.73 -9.07 28.58
CA THR A 65 8.48 -9.94 27.67
C THR A 65 8.09 -9.63 26.23
N ALA A 66 8.92 -10.06 25.27
CA ALA A 66 8.68 -9.82 23.84
C ALA A 66 8.37 -8.34 23.50
N THR A 67 9.08 -7.41 24.16
CA THR A 67 8.81 -5.98 24.03
C THR A 67 9.28 -5.45 22.67
N TRP A 68 8.36 -4.83 21.93
CA TRP A 68 8.63 -4.15 20.66
C TRP A 68 8.38 -2.64 20.80
N ILE A 69 9.32 -1.83 20.33
CA ILE A 69 9.20 -0.37 20.33
C ILE A 69 9.48 0.14 18.93
N GLU A 70 8.53 0.88 18.38
CA GLU A 70 8.70 1.65 17.16
C GLU A 70 8.27 3.10 17.37
N ARG A 71 8.70 3.97 16.46
CA ARG A 71 8.28 5.38 16.44
C ARG A 71 6.87 5.46 15.89
N ALA A 72 5.98 6.07 16.67
CA ALA A 72 4.62 6.39 16.27
C ALA A 72 4.60 7.50 15.22
N ASP A 73 3.61 7.48 14.34
CA ASP A 73 3.32 8.54 13.38
C ASP A 73 2.08 9.37 13.80
N ALA A 74 1.72 10.38 13.00
CA ALA A 74 0.61 11.29 13.33
C ALA A 74 -0.76 10.57 13.43
N HIS A 75 -0.96 9.47 12.69
CA HIS A 75 -2.20 8.68 12.70
C HIS A 75 -2.35 7.85 13.99
N ASP A 76 -1.26 7.56 14.68
CA ASP A 76 -1.30 6.86 15.98
C ASP A 76 -1.87 7.73 17.10
N LEU A 77 -1.83 9.07 16.94
CA LEU A 77 -2.40 10.02 17.90
C LEU A 77 -3.93 10.09 17.82
N VAL A 78 -4.53 9.60 16.74
CA VAL A 78 -5.99 9.52 16.60
C VAL A 78 -6.51 8.33 17.40
N ASP A 79 -7.58 8.54 18.17
CA ASP A 79 -8.19 7.45 18.93
C ASP A 79 -8.69 6.33 18.00
N VAL A 80 -8.64 5.10 18.50
CA VAL A 80 -8.92 3.92 17.68
C VAL A 80 -10.34 3.91 17.10
N PRO A 81 -11.42 4.24 17.85
CA PRO A 81 -12.77 4.36 17.28
C PRO A 81 -12.84 5.33 16.08
N THR A 82 -12.31 6.55 16.24
CA THR A 82 -12.31 7.56 15.16
C THR A 82 -11.52 7.05 13.95
N ARG A 83 -10.36 6.44 14.17
CA ARG A 83 -9.56 5.85 13.10
C ARG A 83 -10.31 4.74 12.35
N VAL A 84 -10.94 3.81 13.08
CA VAL A 84 -11.70 2.70 12.47
C VAL A 84 -12.90 3.21 11.66
N LEU A 85 -13.63 4.23 12.14
CA LEU A 85 -14.72 4.85 11.38
C LEU A 85 -14.21 5.54 10.11
N GLY A 86 -13.08 6.22 10.18
CA GLY A 86 -12.43 6.82 9.01
C GLY A 86 -12.03 5.78 7.96
N LEU A 87 -11.42 4.67 8.40
CA LEU A 87 -11.08 3.54 7.53
C LEU A 87 -12.32 2.94 6.88
N ALA A 88 -13.37 2.69 7.65
CA ALA A 88 -14.64 2.16 7.15
C ALA A 88 -15.28 3.09 6.11
N ALA A 89 -15.25 4.41 6.34
CA ALA A 89 -15.77 5.41 5.39
C ALA A 89 -14.96 5.45 4.09
N ARG A 90 -13.63 5.42 4.17
CA ARG A 90 -12.76 5.34 2.98
C ARG A 90 -13.02 4.09 2.17
N THR A 91 -13.03 2.93 2.84
CA THR A 91 -13.40 1.66 2.22
C THR A 91 -14.79 1.79 1.59
N ALA A 92 -15.80 2.33 2.27
CA ALA A 92 -17.13 2.50 1.69
C ALA A 92 -17.20 3.31 0.38
N LEU A 93 -16.25 4.21 0.12
CA LEU A 93 -16.21 5.03 -1.10
C LEU A 93 -15.49 4.37 -2.28
N ASP A 94 -14.43 3.59 -2.03
CA ASP A 94 -13.60 2.99 -3.08
C ASP A 94 -13.17 1.57 -2.67
N ALA A 95 -13.50 0.57 -3.49
CA ALA A 95 -13.09 -0.82 -3.24
C ALA A 95 -11.56 -0.99 -3.26
N ALA A 96 -10.82 -0.09 -3.91
CA ALA A 96 -9.36 -0.12 -3.95
C ALA A 96 -8.70 0.26 -2.61
N GLU A 97 -9.47 0.77 -1.65
CA GLU A 97 -8.98 1.18 -0.33
C GLU A 97 -8.79 0.02 0.65
N LEU A 98 -9.36 -1.17 0.40
CA LEU A 98 -9.31 -2.27 1.38
C LEU A 98 -7.87 -2.66 1.78
N PRO A 99 -6.91 -2.88 0.85
CA PRO A 99 -5.52 -3.19 1.23
C PRO A 99 -4.89 -2.06 2.05
N LEU A 100 -5.09 -0.80 1.65
CA LEU A 100 -4.55 0.36 2.37
C LEU A 100 -5.14 0.48 3.78
N ALA A 101 -6.45 0.26 3.91
CA ALA A 101 -7.15 0.31 5.17
C ALA A 101 -6.72 -0.82 6.11
N LEU A 102 -6.48 -2.02 5.59
CA LEU A 102 -5.90 -3.13 6.35
C LEU A 102 -4.50 -2.81 6.86
N ARG A 103 -3.66 -2.17 6.04
CA ARG A 103 -2.32 -1.72 6.46
C ARG A 103 -2.41 -0.67 7.56
N GLN A 104 -3.26 0.34 7.41
CA GLN A 104 -3.46 1.36 8.45
C GLN A 104 -4.06 0.79 9.74
N LEU A 105 -4.89 -0.26 9.63
CA LEU A 105 -5.49 -0.92 10.79
C LEU A 105 -4.49 -1.78 11.57
N LEU A 106 -3.57 -2.45 10.88
CA LEU A 106 -2.65 -3.45 11.42
C LEU A 106 -1.21 -2.95 11.60
N GLY A 107 -0.93 -1.72 11.17
CA GLY A 107 0.41 -1.13 11.18
C GLY A 107 1.28 -1.64 10.03
N ARG A 108 2.59 -1.73 10.27
CA ARG A 108 3.54 -2.19 9.24
C ARG A 108 3.33 -3.67 8.92
N CYS A 109 2.71 -3.93 7.77
CA CYS A 109 2.51 -5.26 7.22
C CYS A 109 2.58 -5.23 5.70
N THR A 110 2.87 -6.40 5.13
CA THR A 110 2.79 -6.67 3.69
C THR A 110 1.44 -7.30 3.40
N ILE A 111 0.73 -6.79 2.40
CA ILE A 111 -0.56 -7.34 1.98
C ILE A 111 -0.41 -7.91 0.58
N ARG A 112 -0.82 -9.17 0.42
CA ARG A 112 -0.78 -9.89 -0.86
C ARG A 112 -2.17 -10.42 -1.19
N SER A 113 -2.67 -10.04 -2.35
CA SER A 113 -3.92 -10.53 -2.91
C SER A 113 -3.64 -11.66 -3.89
N LEU A 114 -4.06 -12.88 -3.56
CA LEU A 114 -4.00 -14.02 -4.47
C LEU A 114 -5.40 -14.24 -5.06
N PRO A 115 -5.56 -14.19 -6.39
CA PRO A 115 -6.85 -14.43 -7.02
C PRO A 115 -7.33 -15.86 -6.75
N GLY A 116 -8.65 -16.05 -6.82
CA GLY A 116 -9.26 -17.38 -6.85
C GLY A 116 -8.76 -18.23 -8.03
N ARG A 117 -9.17 -19.51 -8.08
CA ARG A 117 -8.73 -20.45 -9.14
C ARG A 117 -8.68 -19.76 -10.52
N PRO A 118 -7.54 -19.82 -11.24
CA PRO A 118 -7.46 -19.26 -12.58
C PRO A 118 -8.51 -19.94 -13.48
N ALA A 119 -9.05 -19.19 -14.45
CA ALA A 119 -9.98 -19.71 -15.46
C ALA A 119 -9.39 -20.88 -16.31
N GLY A 120 -8.10 -21.20 -16.15
CA GLY A 120 -7.37 -22.28 -16.85
C GLY A 120 -7.05 -23.54 -16.02
N GLY A 121 -7.72 -23.79 -14.88
CA GLY A 121 -7.66 -25.11 -14.22
C GLY A 121 -6.40 -25.41 -13.38
N GLY A 122 -5.59 -24.41 -13.05
CA GLY A 122 -4.46 -24.58 -12.12
C GLY A 122 -4.91 -24.83 -10.67
N ARG A 123 -4.02 -25.43 -9.85
CA ARG A 123 -4.18 -25.49 -8.38
C ARG A 123 -4.18 -24.05 -7.84
N GLY A 124 -5.37 -23.48 -7.66
CA GLY A 124 -5.55 -22.21 -6.95
C GLY A 124 -5.08 -22.32 -5.49
N PRO A 125 -4.95 -21.18 -4.78
CA PRO A 125 -4.58 -21.18 -3.37
C PRO A 125 -5.51 -22.10 -2.57
N GLN A 126 -4.96 -22.76 -1.54
CA GLN A 126 -5.79 -23.59 -0.67
C GLN A 126 -6.98 -22.76 -0.14
N PRO A 127 -8.20 -23.31 -0.19
CA PRO A 127 -9.37 -22.61 0.28
C PRO A 127 -9.19 -22.25 1.75
N VAL A 128 -9.37 -20.97 2.06
CA VAL A 128 -9.33 -20.45 3.43
C VAL A 128 -10.74 -20.59 4.00
N PRO A 129 -10.92 -21.07 5.25
CA PRO A 129 -12.19 -21.04 5.95
C PRO A 129 -12.83 -19.64 5.92
N VAL A 130 -14.16 -19.57 6.01
CA VAL A 130 -14.89 -18.29 6.06
C VAL A 130 -14.42 -17.42 7.22
N GLU A 131 -14.01 -18.05 8.32
CA GLU A 131 -13.50 -17.38 9.52
C GLU A 131 -12.07 -16.81 9.34
N GLY A 132 -11.37 -17.19 8.28
CA GLY A 132 -9.96 -16.93 8.05
C GLY A 132 -9.03 -17.91 8.78
N VAL A 133 -7.73 -17.71 8.65
CA VAL A 133 -6.67 -18.44 9.37
C VAL A 133 -5.69 -17.43 9.96
N LEU A 134 -5.26 -17.67 11.20
CA LEU A 134 -4.22 -16.91 11.90
C LEU A 134 -3.10 -17.88 12.30
N GLU A 135 -1.89 -17.62 11.81
CA GLU A 135 -0.66 -18.37 12.06
C GLU A 135 0.44 -17.38 12.46
N ASP A 136 0.52 -17.04 13.75
CA ASP A 136 1.47 -16.09 14.33
C ASP A 136 1.62 -14.79 13.52
N THR A 137 2.64 -14.70 12.66
CA THR A 137 3.00 -13.53 11.85
C THR A 137 2.23 -13.43 10.53
N VAL A 138 1.36 -14.39 10.23
CA VAL A 138 0.60 -14.46 8.98
C VAL A 138 -0.89 -14.62 9.29
N MET A 139 -1.72 -13.80 8.66
CA MET A 139 -3.17 -14.04 8.60
C MET A 139 -3.64 -14.17 7.16
N ARG A 140 -4.62 -15.05 6.95
CA ARG A 140 -5.22 -15.31 5.66
C ARG A 140 -6.73 -15.13 5.77
N LEU A 141 -7.29 -14.26 4.94
CA LEU A 141 -8.70 -13.90 4.92
C LEU A 141 -9.30 -14.20 3.54
N PRO A 142 -10.58 -14.61 3.45
CA PRO A 142 -11.26 -14.72 2.17
C PRO A 142 -11.35 -13.34 1.52
N ALA A 143 -10.91 -13.22 0.26
CA ALA A 143 -11.04 -11.96 -0.46
C ALA A 143 -12.52 -11.71 -0.83
N PRO A 144 -13.04 -10.46 -0.75
CA PRO A 144 -14.45 -10.12 -0.98
C PRO A 144 -15.07 -10.69 -2.25
N GLU A 145 -14.27 -10.82 -3.30
CA GLU A 145 -14.74 -11.29 -4.60
C GLU A 145 -13.95 -12.50 -5.11
N GLY A 146 -13.51 -13.31 -4.15
CA GLY A 146 -12.91 -14.62 -4.34
C GLY A 146 -11.38 -14.61 -4.37
N GLY A 147 -10.79 -15.64 -3.77
CA GLY A 147 -9.34 -15.74 -3.56
C GLY A 147 -8.96 -15.58 -2.10
N VAL A 148 -7.71 -15.19 -1.86
CA VAL A 148 -7.13 -15.09 -0.51
C VAL A 148 -6.38 -13.77 -0.37
N LEU A 149 -6.70 -13.02 0.69
CA LEU A 149 -5.89 -11.92 1.19
C LEU A 149 -4.93 -12.48 2.23
N THR A 150 -3.64 -12.35 2.00
CA THR A 150 -2.59 -12.70 2.97
C THR A 150 -2.00 -11.42 3.53
N VAL A 151 -2.01 -11.29 4.85
CA VAL A 151 -1.31 -10.22 5.56
C VAL A 151 -0.18 -10.83 6.36
N GLU A 152 1.02 -10.31 6.18
CA GLU A 152 2.24 -10.83 6.79
C GLU A 152 3.03 -9.69 7.42
N ARG A 153 3.65 -9.93 8.58
CA ARG A 153 4.67 -9.03 9.12
C ARG A 153 5.84 -9.83 9.69
N PRO A 154 7.10 -9.41 9.47
CA PRO A 154 8.24 -10.31 9.60
C PRO A 154 8.59 -10.74 11.04
N TYR A 155 8.27 -9.96 12.07
CA TYR A 155 8.81 -10.18 13.42
C TYR A 155 7.81 -10.09 14.56
N LEU A 156 6.56 -9.70 14.30
CA LEU A 156 5.57 -9.49 15.36
C LEU A 156 4.35 -10.40 15.13
N PRO A 157 4.01 -11.33 16.04
CA PRO A 157 2.80 -12.14 15.90
C PRO A 157 1.53 -11.30 16.00
N PHE A 158 0.53 -11.57 15.17
CA PHE A 158 -0.79 -10.97 15.25
C PHE A 158 -1.59 -11.49 16.44
N THR A 159 -2.29 -10.59 17.12
CA THR A 159 -3.21 -10.95 18.20
C THR A 159 -4.55 -11.41 17.63
N PRO A 160 -5.33 -12.23 18.37
CA PRO A 160 -6.70 -12.56 17.98
C PRO A 160 -7.59 -11.33 17.75
N THR A 161 -7.34 -10.23 18.48
CA THR A 161 -8.05 -8.96 18.30
C THR A 161 -7.69 -8.28 16.98
N GLU A 162 -6.41 -8.28 16.58
CA GLU A 162 -5.97 -7.78 15.28
C GLU A 162 -6.64 -8.55 14.14
N PHE A 163 -6.64 -9.89 14.24
CA PHE A 163 -7.31 -10.76 13.28
C PHE A 163 -8.82 -10.51 13.20
N ALA A 164 -9.50 -10.37 14.34
CA ALA A 164 -10.94 -10.08 14.38
C ALA A 164 -11.28 -8.72 13.73
N ARG A 165 -10.46 -7.68 13.95
CA ARG A 165 -10.62 -6.37 13.31
C ARG A 165 -10.41 -6.44 11.80
N ALA A 166 -9.37 -7.12 11.35
CA ALA A 166 -9.08 -7.31 9.92
C ALA A 166 -10.24 -8.05 9.22
N ARG A 167 -10.73 -9.14 9.84
CA ARG A 167 -11.90 -9.88 9.33
C ARG A 167 -13.14 -9.00 9.25
N ALA A 168 -13.43 -8.20 10.28
CA ALA A 168 -14.58 -7.31 10.27
C ALA A 168 -14.52 -6.26 9.15
N LEU A 169 -13.33 -5.72 8.85
CA LEU A 169 -13.12 -4.79 7.74
C LEU A 169 -13.32 -5.46 6.38
N VAL A 170 -12.78 -6.67 6.19
CA VAL A 170 -12.99 -7.46 4.96
C VAL A 170 -14.47 -7.85 4.79
N GLU A 171 -15.15 -8.20 5.87
CA GLU A 171 -16.59 -8.50 5.85
C GLU A 171 -17.41 -7.26 5.48
N LEU A 172 -17.07 -6.09 6.01
CA LEU A 172 -17.70 -4.82 5.63
C LEU A 172 -17.55 -4.57 4.13
N ASP A 173 -16.33 -4.68 3.59
CA ASP A 173 -16.05 -4.51 2.16
C ASP A 173 -16.88 -5.48 1.30
N SER A 174 -16.92 -6.75 1.71
CA SER A 174 -17.69 -7.81 1.03
C SER A 174 -19.18 -7.50 0.97
N ARG A 175 -19.74 -6.89 2.02
CA ARG A 175 -21.16 -6.49 2.07
C ARG A 175 -21.45 -5.26 1.21
N LEU A 176 -20.47 -4.38 1.02
CA LEU A 176 -20.62 -3.17 0.21
C LEU A 176 -20.53 -3.48 -1.29
N GLY A 177 -19.77 -4.50 -1.68
CA GLY A 177 -19.61 -4.91 -3.07
C GLY A 177 -18.76 -3.94 -3.91
N PRO A 178 -18.62 -4.19 -5.23
CA PRO A 178 -17.78 -3.36 -6.10
C PRO A 178 -18.23 -1.91 -6.16
N ARG A 179 -17.29 -0.97 -6.01
CA ARG A 179 -17.53 0.48 -6.04
C ARG A 179 -16.27 1.23 -6.44
N ILE A 180 -16.43 2.23 -7.29
CA ILE A 180 -15.39 3.19 -7.66
C ILE A 180 -15.95 4.61 -7.52
N PRO A 181 -15.17 5.61 -7.09
CA PRO A 181 -15.64 6.99 -7.05
C PRO A 181 -15.98 7.51 -8.45
N ASP A 182 -17.15 8.16 -8.56
CA ASP A 182 -17.55 8.86 -9.77
C ASP A 182 -16.73 10.16 -9.89
N GLY A 183 -15.99 10.31 -10.99
CA GLY A 183 -15.18 11.49 -11.27
C GLY A 183 -14.68 11.50 -12.70
N GLU A 184 -14.96 12.59 -13.41
CA GLU A 184 -14.48 12.85 -14.77
C GLU A 184 -13.84 14.23 -14.82
N ASP A 185 -12.57 14.30 -15.23
CA ASP A 185 -11.89 15.56 -15.47
C ASP A 185 -11.62 15.74 -16.97
N VAL A 186 -12.11 16.84 -17.53
CA VAL A 186 -11.89 17.19 -18.94
C VAL A 186 -10.63 18.04 -19.07
N LEU A 187 -9.77 17.68 -20.01
CA LEU A 187 -8.49 18.33 -20.27
C LEU A 187 -8.37 18.61 -21.77
N THR A 188 -8.07 19.86 -22.09
CA THR A 188 -7.71 20.26 -23.45
C THR A 188 -6.22 20.02 -23.64
N LEU A 189 -5.84 19.10 -24.53
CA LEU A 189 -4.44 18.88 -24.86
C LEU A 189 -3.87 20.10 -25.61
N PRO A 190 -2.55 20.37 -25.51
CA PRO A 190 -1.91 21.45 -26.27
C PRO A 190 -2.10 21.34 -27.79
N ALA A 191 -2.40 20.13 -28.29
CA ALA A 191 -2.66 19.83 -29.70
C ALA A 191 -4.13 20.01 -30.13
N GLY A 192 -5.03 20.51 -29.25
CA GLY A 192 -6.41 20.87 -29.58
C GLY A 192 -7.46 19.76 -29.46
N ASP A 193 -7.05 18.53 -29.13
CA ASP A 193 -7.98 17.44 -28.81
C ASP A 193 -8.35 17.49 -27.32
N ASP A 194 -9.64 17.54 -27.01
CA ASP A 194 -10.13 17.35 -25.64
C ASP A 194 -10.09 15.87 -25.27
N ILE A 195 -9.48 15.57 -24.13
CA ILE A 195 -9.53 14.26 -23.49
C ILE A 195 -10.23 14.35 -22.14
N THR A 196 -10.91 13.28 -21.77
CA THR A 196 -11.46 13.11 -20.42
C THR A 196 -10.64 12.04 -19.70
N VAL A 197 -10.27 12.29 -18.45
CA VAL A 197 -9.65 11.31 -17.57
C VAL A 197 -10.65 10.87 -16.51
N ARG A 198 -10.86 9.56 -16.39
CA ARG A 198 -11.76 8.98 -15.37
C ARG A 198 -11.24 7.68 -14.77
N ARG A 199 -11.77 7.30 -13.61
CA ARG A 199 -11.57 5.96 -13.03
C ARG A 199 -12.25 4.91 -13.94
N VAL A 200 -11.57 3.78 -14.11
CA VAL A 200 -12.07 2.60 -14.84
C VAL A 200 -11.90 1.35 -13.97
N ASP A 201 -12.74 0.36 -14.22
CA ASP A 201 -12.69 -0.95 -13.55
C ASP A 201 -12.87 -2.12 -14.52
N THR A 202 -13.13 -3.32 -14.01
CA THR A 202 -13.34 -4.52 -14.82
C THR A 202 -14.52 -4.43 -15.80
N GLY A 203 -15.48 -3.53 -15.59
CA GLY A 203 -16.54 -3.23 -16.54
C GLY A 203 -16.05 -2.58 -17.84
N ASP A 204 -14.89 -1.93 -17.80
CA ASP A 204 -14.25 -1.29 -18.96
C ASP A 204 -13.32 -2.24 -19.75
N LEU A 205 -13.28 -3.53 -19.39
CA LEU A 205 -12.34 -4.51 -19.96
C LEU A 205 -12.41 -4.57 -21.49
N VAL A 206 -13.62 -4.52 -22.07
CA VAL A 206 -13.80 -4.54 -23.54
C VAL A 206 -13.18 -3.31 -24.20
N ALA A 207 -13.39 -2.12 -23.64
CA ALA A 207 -12.84 -0.88 -24.17
C ALA A 207 -11.31 -0.79 -23.99
N ALA A 208 -10.81 -1.24 -22.83
CA ALA A 208 -9.38 -1.34 -22.55
C ALA A 208 -8.69 -2.32 -23.51
N ARG A 209 -9.31 -3.47 -23.77
CA ARG A 209 -8.81 -4.46 -24.73
C ARG A 209 -8.78 -3.90 -26.16
N ALA A 210 -9.84 -3.21 -26.58
CA ALA A 210 -9.87 -2.58 -27.89
C ALA A 210 -8.75 -1.53 -28.06
N MET A 211 -8.39 -0.79 -27.00
CA MET A 211 -7.25 0.13 -27.02
C MET A 211 -5.91 -0.60 -27.08
N HIS A 212 -5.76 -1.64 -26.28
CA HIS A 212 -4.57 -2.49 -26.28
C HIS A 212 -4.29 -3.10 -27.66
N ASP A 213 -5.31 -3.61 -28.35
CA ASP A 213 -5.18 -4.24 -29.67
C ASP A 213 -4.76 -3.27 -30.78
N ARG A 214 -4.92 -1.95 -30.58
CA ARG A 214 -4.44 -0.92 -31.50
C ARG A 214 -2.99 -0.50 -31.26
N CYS A 215 -2.42 -0.84 -30.10
CA CYS A 215 -1.04 -0.49 -29.78
C CYS A 215 -0.05 -1.32 -30.61
N SER A 216 1.03 -0.69 -31.06
CA SER A 216 2.07 -1.40 -31.80
C SER A 216 2.81 -2.43 -30.93
N PRO A 217 3.41 -3.49 -31.53
CA PRO A 217 4.25 -4.41 -30.79
C PRO A 217 5.42 -3.73 -30.04
N HIS A 218 5.91 -2.62 -30.57
CA HIS A 218 6.94 -1.81 -29.90
C HIS A 218 6.40 -1.18 -28.61
N THR A 219 5.25 -0.52 -28.67
CA THR A 219 4.57 0.08 -27.51
C THR A 219 4.25 -0.98 -26.45
N LEU A 220 3.69 -2.11 -26.86
CA LEU A 220 3.41 -3.24 -25.94
C LEU A 220 4.70 -3.82 -25.34
N GLY A 221 5.77 -3.91 -26.13
CA GLY A 221 7.08 -4.40 -25.67
C GLY A 221 7.82 -3.46 -24.71
N LEU A 222 7.43 -2.18 -24.62
CA LEU A 222 7.91 -1.25 -23.59
C LEU A 222 7.10 -1.35 -22.29
N ARG A 223 5.82 -1.75 -22.39
CA ARG A 223 4.89 -1.92 -21.27
C ARG A 223 5.06 -3.27 -20.56
N TYR A 224 5.35 -4.32 -21.31
CA TYR A 224 5.43 -5.68 -20.79
C TYR A 224 6.86 -6.22 -20.86
N HIS A 225 7.34 -6.74 -19.72
CA HIS A 225 8.64 -7.37 -19.58
C HIS A 225 8.59 -8.90 -19.87
N GLY A 226 7.45 -9.40 -20.38
CA GLY A 226 7.19 -10.80 -20.73
C GLY A 226 6.29 -10.94 -21.97
N PRO A 227 5.89 -12.18 -22.35
CA PRO A 227 5.10 -12.42 -23.56
C PRO A 227 3.71 -11.76 -23.50
N VAL A 228 3.36 -11.03 -24.56
CA VAL A 228 2.15 -10.19 -24.67
C VAL A 228 0.86 -11.02 -24.89
N GLY A 229 0.97 -12.35 -25.05
CA GLY A 229 -0.07 -13.23 -25.57
C GLY A 229 -1.31 -13.46 -24.70
N ASP A 230 -1.45 -12.78 -23.55
CA ASP A 230 -2.52 -13.02 -22.58
C ASP A 230 -3.14 -11.71 -22.04
N ALA A 231 -3.41 -10.77 -22.96
CA ALA A 231 -3.86 -9.41 -22.65
C ALA A 231 -5.15 -9.37 -21.81
N ASP A 232 -6.12 -10.26 -22.05
CA ASP A 232 -7.36 -10.32 -21.26
C ASP A 232 -7.08 -10.62 -19.79
N ARG A 233 -6.22 -11.60 -19.53
CA ARG A 233 -5.87 -12.01 -18.17
C ARG A 233 -5.16 -10.88 -17.44
N TYR A 234 -4.26 -10.19 -18.12
CA TYR A 234 -3.49 -9.09 -17.54
C TYR A 234 -4.34 -7.83 -17.34
N LEU A 235 -5.13 -7.42 -18.33
CA LEU A 235 -6.01 -6.25 -18.22
C LEU A 235 -7.09 -6.45 -17.15
N ASN A 236 -7.64 -7.65 -17.01
CA ASN A 236 -8.59 -7.94 -15.94
C ASN A 236 -7.96 -7.79 -14.54
N HIS A 237 -6.68 -8.15 -14.39
CA HIS A 237 -5.93 -7.91 -13.16
C HIS A 237 -5.71 -6.41 -12.92
N LEU A 238 -5.22 -5.67 -13.92
CA LEU A 238 -4.96 -4.24 -13.80
C LEU A 238 -6.21 -3.40 -13.51
N LEU A 239 -7.33 -3.75 -14.14
CA LEU A 239 -8.60 -3.05 -13.99
C LEU A 239 -9.31 -3.42 -12.69
N SER A 240 -8.89 -4.51 -12.03
CA SER A 240 -9.51 -4.90 -10.78
C SER A 240 -9.10 -3.93 -9.66
N PRO A 241 -10.07 -3.35 -8.93
CA PRO A 241 -9.77 -2.44 -7.82
C PRO A 241 -8.98 -3.12 -6.70
N ARG A 242 -8.94 -4.46 -6.66
CA ARG A 242 -8.19 -5.26 -5.69
C ARG A 242 -6.69 -4.98 -5.68
N PHE A 243 -6.15 -4.67 -6.85
CA PHE A 243 -4.72 -4.53 -7.05
C PHE A 243 -4.30 -3.08 -7.19
N GLY A 244 -5.24 -2.14 -7.13
CA GLY A 244 -4.92 -0.72 -7.22
C GLY A 244 -5.98 0.12 -7.91
N ARG A 245 -5.51 1.20 -8.54
CA ARG A 245 -6.33 2.21 -9.20
C ARG A 245 -5.93 2.35 -10.67
N THR A 246 -6.86 2.12 -11.59
CA THR A 246 -6.71 2.46 -13.00
C THR A 246 -7.43 3.76 -13.39
N LEU A 247 -6.76 4.57 -14.20
CA LEU A 247 -7.29 5.74 -14.92
C LEU A 247 -7.28 5.47 -16.42
N ALA A 248 -8.30 5.94 -17.12
CA ALA A 248 -8.33 5.97 -18.57
C ALA A 248 -8.40 7.40 -19.09
N ALA A 249 -7.58 7.71 -20.09
CA ALA A 249 -7.74 8.87 -20.94
C ALA A 249 -8.62 8.51 -22.14
N GLN A 250 -9.67 9.28 -22.37
CA GLN A 250 -10.68 9.03 -23.39
C GLN A 250 -10.83 10.26 -24.30
N THR A 251 -11.08 10.04 -25.58
CA THR A 251 -11.49 11.11 -26.49
C THR A 251 -12.91 11.58 -26.17
N ALA A 252 -13.33 12.71 -26.75
CA ALA A 252 -14.73 13.18 -26.69
C ALA A 252 -15.77 12.14 -27.19
N SER A 253 -15.35 11.14 -27.99
CA SER A 253 -16.22 10.04 -28.42
C SER A 253 -16.31 8.87 -27.43
N GLY A 254 -15.68 8.98 -26.25
CA GLY A 254 -15.58 7.91 -25.25
C GLY A 254 -14.58 6.80 -25.59
N ARG A 255 -13.72 7.00 -26.60
CA ARG A 255 -12.71 6.00 -26.98
C ARG A 255 -11.51 6.12 -26.05
N ILE A 256 -11.16 5.05 -25.35
CA ILE A 256 -9.94 4.97 -24.54
C ILE A 256 -8.71 5.04 -25.46
N VAL A 257 -7.80 5.97 -25.16
CA VAL A 257 -6.53 6.23 -25.89
C VAL A 257 -5.30 6.13 -24.99
N GLY A 258 -5.50 6.04 -23.68
CA GLY A 258 -4.44 5.81 -22.71
C GLY A 258 -4.98 5.18 -21.43
N LEU A 259 -4.16 4.35 -20.80
CA LEU A 259 -4.40 3.72 -19.51
C LEU A 259 -3.22 4.00 -18.59
N GLY A 260 -3.52 4.30 -17.34
CA GLY A 260 -2.53 4.41 -16.28
C GLY A 260 -2.98 3.60 -15.08
N HIS A 261 -2.06 2.83 -14.52
CA HIS A 261 -2.33 1.90 -13.42
C HIS A 261 -1.43 2.27 -12.25
N LEU A 262 -2.01 2.47 -11.09
CA LEU A 262 -1.34 2.50 -9.80
C LEU A 262 -1.62 1.16 -9.13
N LEU A 263 -0.60 0.36 -8.82
CA LEU A 263 -0.75 -0.98 -8.29
C LEU A 263 -0.18 -1.09 -6.87
N TRP A 264 -0.89 -1.80 -6.01
CA TRP A 264 -0.44 -2.14 -4.66
C TRP A 264 0.48 -3.35 -4.74
N ASP A 265 1.76 -3.16 -4.42
CA ASP A 265 2.74 -4.24 -4.39
C ASP A 265 3.36 -4.37 -3.01
N GLY A 266 2.73 -5.21 -2.18
CA GLY A 266 3.18 -5.43 -0.82
C GLY A 266 3.12 -4.16 0.03
N ASP A 267 4.29 -3.61 0.36
CA ASP A 267 4.43 -2.34 1.06
C ASP A 267 4.80 -1.15 0.16
N GLU A 268 4.99 -1.39 -1.13
CA GLU A 268 5.31 -0.40 -2.15
C GLU A 268 4.14 -0.16 -3.11
N THR A 269 4.32 0.76 -4.06
CA THR A 269 3.30 1.12 -5.04
C THR A 269 3.94 1.27 -6.41
N GLU A 270 3.48 0.46 -7.35
CA GLU A 270 3.97 0.47 -8.74
C GLU A 270 3.08 1.37 -9.60
N VAL A 271 3.66 2.09 -10.55
CA VAL A 271 2.94 2.78 -11.62
C VAL A 271 3.32 2.26 -12.99
N ALA A 272 2.30 2.04 -13.83
CA ALA A 272 2.48 1.60 -15.20
C ALA A 272 1.55 2.35 -16.14
N LEU A 273 2.05 2.70 -17.33
CA LEU A 273 1.32 3.50 -18.32
C LEU A 273 1.32 2.82 -19.68
N LEU A 274 0.21 2.90 -20.39
CA LEU A 274 0.08 2.49 -21.78
C LEU A 274 -0.67 3.58 -22.54
N VAL A 275 -0.06 4.15 -23.58
CA VAL A 275 -0.67 5.18 -24.42
C VAL A 275 -0.59 4.73 -25.87
N GLU A 276 -1.72 4.83 -26.59
CA GLU A 276 -1.83 4.44 -28.00
C GLU A 276 -0.85 5.26 -28.84
N ASP A 277 -0.19 4.64 -29.81
CA ASP A 277 0.92 5.20 -30.57
C ASP A 277 0.62 6.60 -31.15
N GLU A 278 -0.58 6.79 -31.73
CA GLU A 278 -1.02 8.07 -32.33
C GLU A 278 -1.20 9.20 -31.31
N TRP A 279 -1.32 8.85 -30.03
CA TRP A 279 -1.62 9.74 -28.91
C TRP A 279 -0.39 9.98 -28.01
N GLN A 280 0.73 9.32 -28.29
CA GLN A 280 1.99 9.55 -27.58
C GLN A 280 2.55 10.94 -27.87
N GLN A 281 3.44 11.42 -26.99
CA GLN A 281 4.07 12.75 -27.06
C GLN A 281 3.09 13.96 -27.02
N ARG A 282 1.82 13.73 -26.64
CA ARG A 282 0.81 14.79 -26.43
C ARG A 282 0.59 15.18 -24.97
N GLY A 283 1.40 14.65 -24.05
CA GLY A 283 1.29 14.93 -22.60
C GLY A 283 0.43 13.95 -21.80
N ILE A 284 -0.33 13.06 -22.46
CA ILE A 284 -1.27 12.11 -21.82
C ILE A 284 -0.60 11.25 -20.73
N GLY A 285 0.58 10.69 -21.03
CA GLY A 285 1.29 9.85 -20.06
C GLY A 285 1.70 10.61 -18.80
N GLY A 286 2.15 11.86 -18.94
CA GLY A 286 2.51 12.71 -17.81
C GLY A 286 1.30 13.10 -16.96
N GLU A 287 0.18 13.38 -17.60
CA GLU A 287 -1.08 13.70 -16.92
C GLU A 287 -1.62 12.51 -16.12
N LEU A 288 -1.70 11.33 -16.74
CA LEU A 288 -2.10 10.09 -16.05
C LEU A 288 -1.17 9.82 -14.87
N LEU A 289 0.15 9.95 -15.07
CA LEU A 289 1.14 9.74 -14.02
C LEU A 289 0.97 10.71 -12.85
N GLY A 290 0.82 12.00 -13.11
CA GLY A 290 0.63 13.01 -12.07
C GLY A 290 -0.59 12.73 -11.20
N ARG A 291 -1.70 12.32 -11.82
CA ARG A 291 -2.94 11.94 -11.10
C ARG A 291 -2.77 10.67 -10.28
N LEU A 292 -2.13 9.65 -10.83
CA LEU A 292 -1.86 8.41 -10.08
C LEU A 292 -0.93 8.67 -8.88
N VAL A 293 0.06 9.55 -9.05
CA VAL A 293 0.94 9.99 -7.96
C VAL A 293 0.17 10.76 -6.88
N ALA A 294 -0.75 11.65 -7.26
CA ALA A 294 -1.63 12.33 -6.31
C ALA A 294 -2.50 11.32 -5.53
N MET A 295 -3.07 10.33 -6.21
CA MET A 295 -3.85 9.27 -5.56
C MET A 295 -3.01 8.42 -4.60
N ALA A 296 -1.74 8.19 -4.91
CA ALA A 296 -0.81 7.49 -4.04
C ALA A 296 -0.46 8.33 -2.79
N ALA A 297 -0.27 9.64 -2.97
CA ALA A 297 -0.03 10.55 -1.86
C ALA A 297 -1.25 10.65 -0.91
N GLU A 298 -2.46 10.76 -1.47
CA GLU A 298 -3.72 10.72 -0.69
C GLU A 298 -3.92 9.40 0.05
N ALA A 299 -3.41 8.30 -0.53
CA ALA A 299 -3.40 6.99 0.10
C ALA A 299 -2.38 6.87 1.25
N GLY A 300 -1.47 7.82 1.40
CA GLY A 300 -0.39 7.78 2.39
C GLY A 300 0.80 6.91 1.97
N CYS A 301 1.01 6.69 0.66
CA CYS A 301 2.17 5.95 0.16
C CYS A 301 3.43 6.83 0.25
N ALA A 302 4.54 6.24 0.72
CA ALA A 302 5.81 6.97 0.86
C ALA A 302 6.55 7.18 -0.48
N SER A 303 6.32 6.29 -1.44
CA SER A 303 6.94 6.33 -2.77
C SER A 303 6.10 5.60 -3.80
N VAL A 304 6.31 5.94 -5.07
CA VAL A 304 5.78 5.24 -6.24
C VAL A 304 6.95 4.89 -7.15
N TYR A 305 7.01 3.66 -7.64
CA TYR A 305 8.06 3.22 -8.55
C TYR A 305 7.51 2.76 -9.89
N ALA A 306 8.32 2.84 -10.94
CA ALA A 306 8.00 2.33 -12.27
C ALA A 306 9.11 1.38 -12.73
N VAL A 307 8.74 0.17 -13.15
CA VAL A 307 9.66 -0.76 -13.81
C VAL A 307 9.55 -0.56 -15.32
N THR A 308 10.68 -0.31 -15.97
CA THR A 308 10.70 -0.10 -17.42
C THR A 308 12.02 -0.54 -18.05
N LYS A 309 12.08 -0.57 -19.39
CA LYS A 309 13.36 -0.77 -20.09
C LYS A 309 14.21 0.49 -20.01
N ALA A 310 15.53 0.35 -19.88
CA ALA A 310 16.44 1.50 -19.87
C ALA A 310 16.33 2.38 -21.15
N SER A 311 15.86 1.80 -22.27
CA SER A 311 15.61 2.52 -23.53
C SER A 311 14.27 3.27 -23.58
N ASN A 312 13.38 3.12 -22.59
CA ASN A 312 12.08 3.77 -22.55
C ASN A 312 12.21 5.25 -22.11
N THR A 313 12.64 6.10 -23.04
CA THR A 313 12.82 7.54 -22.80
C THR A 313 11.52 8.24 -22.43
N GLY A 314 10.36 7.76 -22.90
CA GLY A 314 9.05 8.31 -22.58
C GLY A 314 8.71 8.19 -21.09
N MET A 315 8.90 7.00 -20.51
CA MET A 315 8.68 6.79 -19.07
C MET A 315 9.67 7.60 -18.22
N VAL A 316 10.94 7.64 -18.62
CA VAL A 316 11.97 8.45 -17.91
C VAL A 316 11.60 9.94 -17.92
N ALA A 317 11.13 10.47 -19.05
CA ALA A 317 10.69 11.85 -19.18
C ALA A 317 9.44 12.13 -18.33
N ALA A 318 8.46 11.22 -18.33
CA ALA A 318 7.25 11.34 -17.51
C ALA A 318 7.59 11.38 -16.02
N MET A 319 8.42 10.45 -15.52
CA MET A 319 8.86 10.42 -14.12
C MET A 319 9.63 11.69 -13.73
N ARG A 320 10.51 12.20 -14.60
CA ARG A 320 11.21 13.49 -14.36
C ARG A 320 10.24 14.68 -14.32
N GLY A 321 9.18 14.64 -15.12
CA GLY A 321 8.14 15.67 -15.16
C GLY A 321 7.38 15.84 -13.84
N LEU A 322 7.42 14.87 -12.93
CA LEU A 322 6.81 14.96 -11.60
C LEU A 322 7.47 16.01 -10.70
N GLY A 323 8.73 16.38 -10.95
CA GLY A 323 9.47 17.30 -10.10
C GLY A 323 9.77 16.77 -8.69
N LEU A 324 9.66 15.45 -8.48
CA LEU A 324 9.94 14.77 -7.22
C LEU A 324 11.38 14.23 -7.17
N PRO A 325 11.96 13.97 -5.99
CA PRO A 325 13.22 13.25 -5.86
C PRO A 325 13.08 11.85 -6.48
N LEU A 326 13.99 11.50 -7.40
CA LEU A 326 14.00 10.23 -8.11
C LEU A 326 15.26 9.42 -7.79
N ASP A 327 15.06 8.16 -7.43
CA ASP A 327 16.11 7.15 -7.35
C ASP A 327 16.06 6.25 -8.60
N TYR A 328 17.24 5.83 -9.08
CA TYR A 328 17.38 4.98 -10.27
C TYR A 328 18.16 3.72 -9.94
N GLN A 329 17.62 2.56 -10.28
CA GLN A 329 18.28 1.26 -10.18
C GLN A 329 18.24 0.55 -11.53
N VAL A 330 19.37 -0.01 -11.96
CA VAL A 330 19.51 -0.69 -13.25
C VAL A 330 20.04 -2.09 -13.03
N GLU A 331 19.31 -3.09 -13.54
CA GLU A 331 19.68 -4.50 -13.47
C GLU A 331 19.27 -5.20 -14.78
N GLU A 332 20.22 -5.85 -15.44
CA GLU A 332 20.01 -6.64 -16.67
C GLU A 332 19.20 -5.96 -17.79
N GLY A 333 19.34 -4.63 -17.94
CA GLY A 333 18.62 -3.83 -18.96
C GLY A 333 17.23 -3.35 -18.54
N THR A 334 16.79 -3.74 -17.34
CA THR A 334 15.63 -3.18 -16.64
C THR A 334 16.05 -1.97 -15.81
N LEU A 335 15.23 -0.93 -15.83
CA LEU A 335 15.38 0.31 -15.08
C LEU A 335 14.18 0.44 -14.14
N VAL A 336 14.46 0.54 -12.83
CA VAL A 336 13.47 0.91 -11.82
C VAL A 336 13.68 2.39 -11.47
N ILE A 337 12.62 3.18 -11.61
CA ILE A 337 12.61 4.61 -11.25
C ILE A 337 11.67 4.79 -10.08
N THR A 338 12.17 5.29 -8.95
CA THR A 338 11.37 5.47 -7.73
C THR A 338 11.22 6.94 -7.41
N ALA A 339 9.99 7.44 -7.36
CA ALA A 339 9.65 8.79 -6.91
C ALA A 339 9.27 8.77 -5.43
N ARG A 340 9.92 9.62 -4.62
CA ARG A 340 9.61 9.79 -3.19
C ARG A 340 8.48 10.81 -3.03
N LEU A 341 7.37 10.40 -2.42
CA LEU A 341 6.18 11.25 -2.20
C LEU A 341 6.31 12.04 -0.89
N ASP A 342 6.96 11.45 0.10
CA ASP A 342 7.30 12.13 1.35
C ASP A 342 8.56 12.99 1.17
N ALA A 343 8.36 14.29 1.08
CA ALA A 343 9.43 15.27 1.27
C ALA A 343 9.73 15.45 2.78
N ALA A 344 10.18 14.39 3.44
CA ALA A 344 11.08 14.58 4.58
C ALA A 344 12.51 14.54 4.02
N PRO A 345 13.31 15.61 4.15
CA PRO A 345 14.70 15.54 3.74
C PRO A 345 15.35 14.44 4.59
N VAL A 346 15.82 13.38 3.94
CA VAL A 346 16.83 12.52 4.55
C VAL A 346 18.01 13.44 4.79
N ALA A 347 18.16 13.93 6.02
CA ALA A 347 19.38 14.56 6.45
C ALA A 347 20.46 13.51 6.22
N SER A 348 21.22 13.69 5.15
CA SER A 348 22.38 12.88 4.84
C SER A 348 23.26 13.00 6.07
N ALA A 349 23.41 11.89 6.80
CA ALA A 349 24.38 11.84 7.88
C ALA A 349 25.72 12.31 7.29
N PRO A 350 26.38 13.33 7.88
CA PRO A 350 27.67 13.76 7.37
C PRO A 350 28.61 12.57 7.43
N GLY A 351 29.10 12.14 6.27
CA GLY A 351 30.05 11.04 6.16
C GLY A 351 31.24 11.26 7.09
N PRO A 352 31.86 10.18 7.60
CA PRO A 352 32.95 10.29 8.55
C PRO A 352 34.06 11.16 7.97
N ARG A 353 34.37 12.26 8.67
CA ARG A 353 35.54 13.09 8.34
C ARG A 353 36.79 12.22 8.40
N PRO A 354 37.68 12.28 7.40
CA PRO A 354 38.93 11.54 7.44
C PRO A 354 39.78 12.05 8.63
N PRO A 355 40.59 11.17 9.26
CA PRO A 355 41.45 11.57 10.35
C PRO A 355 42.48 12.59 9.84
N ARG A 356 42.60 13.70 10.57
CA ARG A 356 43.69 14.65 10.36
C ARG A 356 44.98 13.96 10.78
N LEU A 357 45.85 13.70 9.81
CA LEU A 357 47.26 13.40 10.07
C LEU A 357 47.91 14.68 10.58
N GLY A 358 48.35 14.66 11.83
CA GLY A 358 49.16 15.69 12.48
C GLY A 358 50.24 15.00 13.30
#